data_AF-A0A314YEG2-F1
#
_entry.id   AF-A0A314YEG2-F1
#
_cell.length_a   1.000
_cell.length_b   1.000
_cell.length_c   1.000
_cell.angle_alpha   90.00
_cell.angle_beta   90.00
_cell.angle_gamma   90.00
#
_symmetry.space_group_name_H-M   'P 1'
#
loop_
_entity.id
_entity.type
_entity.pdbx_description
1 polymer ?
#
loop_
_entity_poly.entity_id
_entity_poly.type
_entity_poly.pdbx_seq_one_letter_code
_entity_poly.pdbx_strand_id
1 'polypeptide(L)'
;MASSEADSRLREVVAPALDKIIKNASWRKHAKLASECKAVLERLSNPSKSKPDSNSDPDSSGPGPLHDGGSEEYSLADSESILSPIINAAGSGVLKMADPAVDCIQKLIAHGYLRGEADASGGGAEAKLLTKLIESVCKCHDLGDDQMELLVLKTLLSAVTSISLRIHGDCLLQIVRTCYDIYLGSKNVVNQTTAKASLIQMLVIVFRRMEADSSTVPIHPIVVAELMDPIEKSDADGSMTMFVQGFITKIMSDIDGVLNPTTPTKVSLRGHDGAFETTTVETTNPADLLDSTDKDMLDAKYWEISMYKTALEGRKGELADGELERDEDLEVQIGNKLRRDAFLVFRALCKLSMKTPPKEALADPELMKGKIVALELLKILLENAGAVFRTSERFLGAIKQYLCLSLLKNSASTLMIVFQLSCSIFISLVSRFRAGLKAEIGVFFPMIVLRVLENVAQPNFQQKMIVLRFLEKLCVDSQILVDIFINYDCDVNSSNIFERMVNGLLKTAQGVPPVLPPHYYHLRRQP
;
A
#
# COMPACT_ATOMS: atom_id res chain seq x y z
N MET A 1 34.39 36.72 -27.42
CA MET A 1 34.85 35.80 -26.34
C MET A 1 33.73 35.73 -25.33
N ALA A 2 32.79 34.80 -25.53
CA ALA A 2 31.71 34.53 -24.57
C ALA A 2 32.26 33.58 -23.49
N SER A 3 31.99 33.87 -22.22
CA SER A 3 32.60 33.13 -21.11
C SER A 3 32.20 31.66 -21.12
N SER A 4 33.19 30.81 -20.82
CA SER A 4 33.08 29.37 -20.66
C SER A 4 32.50 28.98 -19.29
N GLU A 5 31.48 29.71 -18.83
CA GLU A 5 31.04 29.70 -17.43
C GLU A 5 29.56 29.33 -17.30
N ALA A 6 29.12 28.34 -18.09
CA ALA A 6 27.98 27.52 -17.72
C ALA A 6 28.56 26.27 -17.05
N ASP A 7 28.86 26.35 -15.76
CA ASP A 7 29.08 25.13 -14.98
C ASP A 7 27.84 24.25 -15.16
N SER A 8 28.02 23.03 -15.68
CA SER A 8 26.89 22.13 -15.93
C SER A 8 26.07 22.01 -14.64
N ARG A 9 24.76 22.22 -14.71
CA ARG A 9 23.88 22.13 -13.52
C ARG A 9 23.96 20.76 -12.85
N LEU A 10 24.31 19.73 -13.63
CA LEU A 10 24.60 18.39 -13.13
C LEU A 10 25.84 18.39 -12.20
N ARG A 11 26.90 19.14 -12.56
CA ARG A 11 28.12 19.27 -11.75
C ARG A 11 27.82 19.88 -10.38
N GLU A 12 26.95 20.89 -10.31
CA GLU A 12 26.56 21.53 -9.03
C GLU A 12 25.92 20.54 -8.05
N VAL A 13 25.20 19.54 -8.57
CA VAL A 13 24.59 18.47 -7.76
C VAL A 13 25.60 17.37 -7.44
N VAL A 14 26.36 16.91 -8.44
CA VAL A 14 27.21 15.71 -8.32
C VAL A 14 28.52 16.01 -7.59
N ALA A 15 29.18 17.13 -7.89
CA ALA A 15 30.54 17.39 -7.37
C ALA A 15 30.62 17.45 -5.83
N PRO A 16 29.71 18.14 -5.12
CA PRO A 16 29.75 18.18 -3.65
C PRO A 16 29.60 16.80 -3.01
N ALA A 17 28.83 15.90 -3.63
CA ALA A 17 28.65 14.53 -3.15
C ALA A 17 29.94 13.71 -3.35
N LEU A 18 30.54 13.78 -4.54
CA LEU A 18 31.80 13.08 -4.84
C LEU A 18 32.93 13.54 -3.90
N ASP A 19 33.06 14.84 -3.62
CA ASP A 19 34.05 15.35 -2.67
C ASP A 19 33.86 14.78 -1.26
N LYS A 20 32.62 14.71 -0.77
CA LYS A 20 32.30 14.08 0.52
C LYS A 20 32.63 12.59 0.52
N ILE A 21 32.34 11.87 -0.56
CA ILE A 21 32.65 10.44 -0.70
C ILE A 21 34.17 10.24 -0.68
N ILE A 22 34.94 11.03 -1.44
CA ILE A 22 36.41 10.95 -1.49
C ILE A 22 37.02 11.18 -0.11
N LYS A 23 36.52 12.18 0.64
CA LYS A 23 37.00 12.46 2.00
C LYS A 23 36.75 11.32 2.98
N ASN A 24 35.66 10.56 2.81
CA ASN A 24 35.27 9.48 3.70
C ASN A 24 35.73 8.08 3.23
N ALA A 25 36.16 7.95 1.97
CA ALA A 25 36.75 6.75 1.44
C ALA A 25 38.12 6.50 2.09
N SER A 26 38.16 5.63 3.11
CA SER A 26 39.41 5.27 3.79
C SER A 26 40.45 4.75 2.78
N TRP A 27 41.68 5.27 2.88
CA TRP A 27 42.75 5.15 1.87
C TRP A 27 43.07 3.73 1.40
N ARG A 28 42.72 2.67 2.16
CA ARG A 28 43.03 1.28 1.80
C ARG A 28 41.85 0.45 1.29
N LYS A 29 40.64 0.56 1.88
CA LYS A 29 39.49 -0.29 1.48
C LYS A 29 38.70 0.27 0.30
N HIS A 30 38.69 1.60 0.12
CA HIS A 30 37.86 2.26 -0.89
C HIS A 30 38.69 3.13 -1.86
N ALA A 31 39.98 2.83 -2.02
CA ALA A 31 40.89 3.60 -2.88
C ALA A 31 40.42 3.65 -4.33
N LYS A 32 39.90 2.52 -4.85
CA LYS A 32 39.33 2.42 -6.20
C LYS A 32 38.15 3.39 -6.37
N LEU A 33 37.20 3.35 -5.45
CA LEU A 33 36.03 4.24 -5.46
C LEU A 33 36.43 5.72 -5.36
N ALA A 34 37.40 6.05 -4.51
CA ALA A 34 37.92 7.42 -4.42
C ALA A 34 38.59 7.88 -5.74
N SER A 35 39.30 6.99 -6.42
CA SER A 35 39.90 7.26 -7.73
C SER A 35 38.84 7.47 -8.81
N GLU A 36 37.79 6.65 -8.82
CA GLU A 36 36.67 6.78 -9.75
C GLU A 36 35.93 8.11 -9.54
N CYS A 37 35.66 8.49 -8.29
CA CYS A 37 35.04 9.79 -7.97
C CYS A 37 35.88 10.98 -8.46
N LYS A 38 37.22 10.91 -8.32
CA LYS A 38 38.13 11.94 -8.83
C LYS A 38 38.11 12.03 -10.36
N ALA A 39 38.09 10.88 -11.04
CA ALA A 39 38.01 10.84 -12.50
C ALA A 39 36.71 11.48 -13.01
N VAL A 40 35.58 11.23 -12.34
CA VAL A 40 34.30 11.87 -12.67
C VAL A 40 34.36 13.39 -12.45
N LEU A 41 34.94 13.87 -11.34
CA LEU A 41 35.12 15.30 -11.09
C LEU A 41 35.98 15.99 -12.16
N GLU A 42 37.09 15.36 -12.56
CA GLU A 42 37.95 15.89 -13.63
C GLU A 42 37.20 15.96 -14.97
N ARG A 43 36.41 14.93 -15.27
CA ARG A 43 35.60 14.85 -16.49
C ARG A 43 34.52 15.93 -16.55
N LEU A 44 33.77 16.11 -15.45
CA LEU A 44 32.74 17.16 -15.34
C LEU A 44 33.35 18.57 -15.39
N SER A 45 34.62 18.73 -14.99
CA SER A 45 35.33 20.01 -15.04
C SER A 45 35.92 20.33 -16.42
N ASN A 46 36.20 19.31 -17.24
CA ASN A 46 36.82 19.44 -18.57
C ASN A 46 36.11 18.60 -19.64
N PRO A 47 34.87 18.94 -20.03
CA PRO A 47 34.09 18.17 -21.00
C PRO A 47 34.74 18.05 -22.39
N SER A 48 35.66 18.95 -22.75
CA SER A 48 36.31 19.00 -24.07
C SER A 48 37.39 17.94 -24.34
N LYS A 49 37.80 17.15 -23.34
CA LYS A 49 38.84 16.10 -23.51
C LYS A 49 38.30 14.70 -23.81
N SER A 50 36.99 14.46 -23.70
CA SER A 50 36.40 13.14 -23.96
C SER A 50 35.54 13.17 -25.22
N LYS A 51 36.17 13.22 -26.41
CA LYS A 51 35.53 12.65 -27.61
C LYS A 51 35.92 11.16 -27.66
N PRO A 52 35.00 10.24 -27.94
CA PRO A 52 35.33 8.82 -27.97
C PRO A 52 36.27 8.53 -29.15
N ASP A 53 37.27 7.67 -28.90
CA ASP A 53 37.92 6.92 -29.98
C ASP A 53 36.83 6.14 -30.74
N SER A 54 36.91 6.13 -32.06
CA SER A 54 35.90 5.63 -33.00
C SER A 54 35.68 4.09 -32.99
N ASN A 55 35.83 3.42 -31.84
CA ASN A 55 35.81 1.96 -31.69
C ASN A 55 34.80 1.44 -30.64
N SER A 56 33.81 2.23 -30.20
CA SER A 56 32.82 1.77 -29.23
C SER A 56 31.66 0.99 -29.87
N ASP A 57 31.20 -0.07 -29.18
CA ASP A 57 30.05 -0.89 -29.56
C ASP A 57 28.80 -0.03 -29.88
N PRO A 58 28.01 -0.38 -30.92
CA PRO A 58 26.87 0.43 -31.36
C PRO A 58 25.82 0.67 -30.26
N ASP A 59 25.66 -0.27 -29.32
CA ASP A 59 24.70 -0.17 -28.19
C ASP A 59 25.10 0.89 -27.13
N SER A 60 26.37 1.32 -27.08
CA SER A 60 26.87 2.28 -26.08
C SER A 60 26.72 3.75 -26.48
N SER A 61 26.29 3.99 -27.73
CA SER A 61 26.20 5.33 -28.34
C SER A 61 24.82 6.00 -28.21
N GLY A 62 23.83 5.29 -27.67
CA GLY A 62 22.48 5.82 -27.42
C GLY A 62 22.43 6.82 -26.25
N PRO A 63 21.36 7.65 -26.19
CA PRO A 63 21.13 8.55 -25.06
C PRO A 63 20.99 7.75 -23.76
N GLY A 64 21.63 8.24 -22.71
CA GLY A 64 21.59 7.66 -21.37
C GLY A 64 20.57 8.33 -20.45
N PRO A 65 20.44 7.83 -19.21
CA PRO A 65 19.45 8.33 -18.26
C PRO A 65 19.78 9.71 -17.66
N LEU A 66 21.02 10.21 -17.81
CA LEU A 66 21.43 11.52 -17.28
C LEU A 66 21.31 12.64 -18.32
N HIS A 67 20.97 13.83 -17.83
CA HIS A 67 20.88 15.09 -18.58
C HIS A 67 21.02 16.26 -17.62
N ASP A 68 21.39 17.44 -18.13
CA ASP A 68 21.64 18.63 -17.29
C ASP A 68 20.44 19.59 -17.18
N GLY A 69 19.28 19.20 -17.73
CA GLY A 69 18.08 20.05 -17.82
C GLY A 69 18.14 21.12 -18.93
N GLY A 70 19.20 21.13 -19.74
CA GLY A 70 19.41 21.94 -20.93
C GLY A 70 19.59 21.09 -22.21
N SER A 71 20.49 21.51 -23.11
CA SER A 71 20.74 20.88 -24.42
C SER A 71 21.75 19.73 -24.39
N GLU A 72 22.43 19.50 -23.26
CA GLU A 72 23.42 18.44 -23.11
C GLU A 72 22.75 17.13 -22.67
N GLU A 73 22.71 16.16 -23.58
CA GLU A 73 22.30 14.78 -23.31
C GLU A 73 23.55 13.91 -23.14
N TYR A 74 23.62 13.17 -22.03
CA TYR A 74 24.74 12.25 -21.80
C TYR A 74 24.45 10.92 -22.48
N SER A 75 25.47 10.32 -23.10
CA SER A 75 25.34 8.95 -23.61
C SER A 75 25.12 7.96 -22.46
N LEU A 76 24.69 6.74 -22.77
CA LEU A 76 24.57 5.68 -21.78
C LEU A 76 25.91 5.39 -21.08
N ALA A 77 27.01 5.34 -21.83
CA ALA A 77 28.35 5.13 -21.29
C ALA A 77 28.78 6.28 -20.35
N ASP A 78 28.45 7.52 -20.72
CA ASP A 78 28.76 8.69 -19.89
C ASP A 78 27.93 8.67 -18.61
N SER A 79 26.65 8.35 -18.73
CA SER A 79 25.75 8.23 -17.60
C SER A 79 26.21 7.15 -16.62
N GLU A 80 26.60 5.98 -17.14
CA GLU A 80 27.15 4.88 -16.34
C GLU A 80 28.46 5.29 -15.64
N SER A 81 29.35 6.01 -16.33
CA SER A 81 30.60 6.48 -15.76
C SER A 81 30.41 7.45 -14.59
N ILE A 82 29.37 8.32 -14.67
CA ILE A 82 29.05 9.31 -13.63
C ILE A 82 28.30 8.65 -12.47
N LEU A 83 27.34 7.77 -12.75
CA LEU A 83 26.47 7.17 -11.74
C LEU A 83 27.14 6.02 -10.98
N SER A 84 28.00 5.23 -11.62
CA SER A 84 28.58 4.03 -10.99
C SER A 84 29.29 4.29 -9.65
N PRO A 85 30.12 5.35 -9.50
CA PRO A 85 30.76 5.64 -8.22
C PRO A 85 29.73 6.04 -7.14
N ILE A 86 28.65 6.72 -7.52
CA ILE A 86 27.58 7.11 -6.60
C ILE A 86 26.80 5.86 -6.15
N ILE A 87 26.43 4.97 -7.07
CA ILE A 87 25.77 3.69 -6.79
C ILE A 87 26.64 2.83 -5.87
N ASN A 88 27.94 2.74 -6.15
CA ASN A 88 28.88 1.98 -5.33
C ASN A 88 29.06 2.58 -3.93
N ALA A 89 29.02 3.91 -3.80
CA ALA A 89 29.09 4.59 -2.51
C ALA A 89 27.83 4.35 -1.67
N ALA A 90 26.63 4.42 -2.28
CA ALA A 90 25.37 4.06 -1.63
C ALA A 90 25.37 2.59 -1.18
N GLY A 91 25.80 1.67 -2.06
CA GLY A 91 25.90 0.24 -1.77
C GLY A 91 27.11 -0.19 -0.92
N SER A 92 27.89 0.74 -0.37
CA SER A 92 29.16 0.42 0.30
C SER A 92 29.01 -0.20 1.69
N GLY A 93 27.83 -0.07 2.32
CA GLY A 93 27.62 -0.42 3.72
C GLY A 93 28.25 0.56 4.72
N VAL A 94 28.75 1.72 4.25
CA VAL A 94 29.41 2.73 5.09
C VAL A 94 28.59 4.01 5.08
N LEU A 95 27.93 4.33 6.22
CA LEU A 95 27.03 5.48 6.36
C LEU A 95 27.61 6.81 5.85
N LYS A 96 28.87 7.12 6.19
CA LYS A 96 29.54 8.37 5.79
C LYS A 96 29.75 8.53 4.28
N MET A 97 29.68 7.44 3.52
CA MET A 97 29.78 7.43 2.07
C MET A 97 28.40 7.30 1.42
N ALA A 98 27.52 6.50 2.04
CA ALA A 98 26.17 6.28 1.55
C ALA A 98 25.29 7.54 1.69
N ASP A 99 25.36 8.28 2.80
CA ASP A 99 24.60 9.52 3.02
C ASP A 99 24.75 10.55 1.89
N PRO A 100 25.96 11.01 1.53
CA PRO A 100 26.12 11.96 0.42
C PRO A 100 25.77 11.35 -0.95
N ALA A 101 25.85 10.02 -1.12
CA ALA A 101 25.47 9.35 -2.35
C ALA A 101 23.95 9.31 -2.55
N VAL A 102 23.20 8.93 -1.51
CA VAL A 102 21.73 8.89 -1.55
C VAL A 102 21.15 10.29 -1.66
N ASP A 103 21.72 11.30 -0.96
CA ASP A 103 21.31 12.71 -1.11
C ASP A 103 21.53 13.22 -2.55
N CYS A 104 22.65 12.83 -3.18
CA CYS A 104 22.90 13.13 -4.59
C CYS A 104 21.84 12.50 -5.50
N ILE A 105 21.56 11.21 -5.33
CA ILE A 105 20.53 10.49 -6.08
C ILE A 105 19.16 11.16 -5.90
N GLN A 106 18.80 11.54 -4.67
CA GLN A 106 17.53 12.23 -4.38
C GLN A 106 17.41 13.53 -5.18
N LYS A 107 18.48 14.34 -5.23
CA LYS A 107 18.51 15.60 -5.98
C LYS A 107 18.46 15.38 -7.49
N LEU A 108 19.18 14.38 -8.00
CA LEU A 108 19.12 14.01 -9.42
C LEU A 108 17.69 13.64 -9.83
N ILE A 109 16.96 12.93 -8.97
CA ILE A 109 15.55 12.58 -9.22
C ILE A 109 14.64 13.82 -9.09
N ALA A 110 14.77 14.57 -8.00
CA ALA A 110 13.86 15.68 -7.69
C ALA A 110 14.02 16.87 -8.66
N HIS A 111 15.22 17.15 -9.14
CA HIS A 111 15.45 18.14 -10.20
C HIS A 111 15.17 17.58 -11.60
N GLY A 112 14.78 16.32 -11.68
CA GLY A 112 14.41 15.66 -12.90
C GLY A 112 15.60 15.38 -13.81
N TYR A 113 16.86 15.38 -13.34
CA TYR A 113 18.12 15.05 -14.06
C TYR A 113 18.29 13.55 -14.34
N LEU A 114 17.49 12.70 -13.70
CA LEU A 114 17.40 11.28 -14.01
C LEU A 114 16.11 11.02 -14.82
N ARG A 115 16.25 10.47 -16.03
CA ARG A 115 15.13 9.99 -16.85
C ARG A 115 15.29 8.51 -17.15
N GLY A 116 14.22 7.92 -17.65
CA GLY A 116 14.22 6.56 -18.16
C GLY A 116 13.23 5.69 -17.42
N GLU A 117 13.45 4.39 -17.55
CA GLU A 117 12.58 3.37 -16.96
C GLU A 117 13.39 2.41 -16.10
N ALA A 118 13.04 2.29 -14.82
CA ALA A 118 13.58 1.27 -13.93
C ALA A 118 12.62 0.08 -13.88
N ASP A 119 12.91 -0.94 -14.69
CA ASP A 119 12.22 -2.22 -14.70
C ASP A 119 13.26 -3.35 -14.88
N ALA A 120 13.41 -4.20 -13.87
CA ALA A 120 14.35 -5.32 -13.90
C ALA A 120 14.02 -6.34 -15.01
N SER A 121 12.74 -6.42 -15.41
CA SER A 121 12.27 -7.28 -16.49
C SER A 121 12.46 -6.65 -17.88
N GLY A 122 12.71 -5.33 -17.95
CA GLY A 122 13.01 -4.60 -19.17
C GLY A 122 14.47 -4.81 -19.59
N GLY A 123 14.71 -5.62 -20.63
CA GLY A 123 16.04 -6.13 -21.00
C GLY A 123 17.15 -5.12 -21.35
N GLY A 124 16.91 -3.80 -21.33
CA GLY A 124 17.86 -2.75 -21.71
C GLY A 124 18.94 -2.45 -20.65
N ALA A 125 20.12 -2.00 -21.09
CA ALA A 125 21.22 -1.63 -20.20
C ALA A 125 20.91 -0.39 -19.33
N GLU A 126 20.19 0.60 -19.87
CA GLU A 126 19.68 1.76 -19.11
C GLU A 126 18.79 1.32 -17.94
N ALA A 127 17.82 0.45 -18.20
CA ALA A 127 16.89 -0.03 -17.18
C ALA A 127 17.62 -0.79 -16.05
N LYS A 128 18.63 -1.58 -16.40
CA LYS A 128 19.50 -2.27 -15.43
C LYS A 128 20.31 -1.27 -14.58
N LEU A 129 20.84 -0.20 -15.18
CA LEU A 129 21.57 0.83 -14.45
C LEU A 129 20.67 1.56 -13.45
N LEU A 130 19.47 1.96 -13.89
CA LEU A 130 18.48 2.62 -13.04
C LEU A 130 17.98 1.71 -11.91
N THR A 131 17.75 0.42 -12.22
CA THR A 131 17.36 -0.58 -11.21
C THR A 131 18.45 -0.76 -10.15
N LYS A 132 19.72 -0.90 -10.56
CA LYS A 132 20.87 -0.97 -9.63
C LYS A 132 20.98 0.28 -8.75
N LEU A 133 20.70 1.46 -9.32
CA LEU A 133 20.69 2.71 -8.58
C LEU A 133 19.62 2.70 -7.49
N ILE A 134 18.38 2.34 -7.81
CA ILE A 134 17.30 2.24 -6.82
C ILE A 134 17.58 1.15 -5.79
N GLU A 135 18.07 -0.02 -6.20
CA GLU A 135 18.46 -1.10 -5.30
C GLU A 135 19.53 -0.66 -4.28
N SER A 136 20.49 0.17 -4.70
CA SER A 136 21.53 0.69 -3.81
C SER A 136 20.96 1.64 -2.74
N VAL A 137 19.95 2.45 -3.10
CA VAL A 137 19.21 3.29 -2.17
C VAL A 137 18.38 2.43 -1.23
N CYS A 138 17.67 1.43 -1.74
CA CYS A 138 16.87 0.52 -0.92
C CYS A 138 17.71 -0.09 0.19
N LYS A 139 18.88 -0.67 -0.11
CA LYS A 139 19.80 -1.31 0.86
C LYS A 139 20.31 -0.37 1.96
N CYS A 140 20.24 0.94 1.78
CA CYS A 140 20.72 1.89 2.77
C CYS A 140 19.89 1.91 4.07
N HIS A 141 18.66 1.38 4.06
CA HIS A 141 17.85 1.30 5.27
C HIS A 141 18.44 0.36 6.34
N ASP A 142 19.26 -0.62 5.93
CA ASP A 142 19.92 -1.58 6.83
C ASP A 142 21.05 -0.97 7.67
N LEU A 143 21.42 0.29 7.40
CA LEU A 143 22.51 0.99 8.12
C LEU A 143 22.15 1.37 9.57
N GLY A 144 20.87 1.31 9.94
CA GLY A 144 20.40 1.53 11.30
C GLY A 144 20.55 2.97 11.81
N ASP A 145 20.45 3.96 10.92
CA ASP A 145 20.51 5.39 11.24
C ASP A 145 19.20 6.10 10.88
N ASP A 146 18.62 6.83 11.84
CA ASP A 146 17.30 7.47 11.69
C ASP A 146 17.27 8.53 10.56
N GLN A 147 18.37 9.26 10.34
CA GLN A 147 18.43 10.26 9.27
C GLN A 147 18.56 9.59 7.91
N MET A 148 19.32 8.50 7.83
CA MET A 148 19.41 7.69 6.62
C MET A 148 18.07 7.06 6.26
N GLU A 149 17.30 6.55 7.22
CA GLU A 149 15.94 6.04 6.98
C GLU A 149 15.04 7.13 6.34
N LEU A 150 15.02 8.34 6.89
CA LEU A 150 14.26 9.47 6.30
C LEU A 150 14.75 9.83 4.90
N LEU A 151 16.06 9.81 4.67
CA LEU A 151 16.66 10.09 3.37
C LEU A 151 16.29 9.02 2.34
N VAL A 152 16.27 7.74 2.73
CA VAL A 152 15.79 6.64 1.90
C VAL A 152 14.32 6.84 1.56
N LEU A 153 13.45 7.07 2.56
CA LEU A 153 12.02 7.34 2.33
C LEU A 153 11.81 8.52 1.36
N LYS A 154 12.58 9.61 1.54
CA LYS A 154 12.51 10.81 0.70
C LYS A 154 12.88 10.48 -0.74
N THR A 155 13.96 9.73 -0.91
CA THR A 155 14.50 9.36 -2.23
C THR A 155 13.54 8.43 -2.96
N LEU A 156 13.03 7.41 -2.28
CA LEU A 156 12.11 6.43 -2.86
C LEU A 156 10.75 7.06 -3.20
N LEU A 157 10.20 7.92 -2.34
CA LEU A 157 8.97 8.64 -2.67
C LEU A 157 9.19 9.61 -3.83
N SER A 158 10.34 10.28 -3.90
CA SER A 158 10.70 11.11 -5.06
C SER A 158 10.75 10.29 -6.35
N ALA A 159 11.34 9.08 -6.29
CA ALA A 159 11.45 8.18 -7.43
C ALA A 159 10.07 7.75 -7.96
N VAL A 160 9.17 7.31 -7.08
CA VAL A 160 7.81 6.89 -7.47
C VAL A 160 6.97 8.06 -7.99
N THR A 161 7.17 9.25 -7.43
CA THR A 161 6.45 10.47 -7.83
C THR A 161 6.96 11.05 -9.14
N SER A 162 8.23 10.82 -9.47
CA SER A 162 8.83 11.33 -10.70
C SER A 162 8.04 10.90 -11.94
N ILE A 163 7.92 11.82 -12.90
CA ILE A 163 7.35 11.56 -14.23
C ILE A 163 8.44 11.22 -15.26
N SER A 164 9.68 11.62 -14.98
CA SER A 164 10.82 11.45 -15.88
C SER A 164 11.51 10.11 -15.63
N LEU A 165 11.63 9.71 -14.36
CA LEU A 165 12.05 8.38 -13.94
C LEU A 165 10.82 7.53 -13.66
N ARG A 166 10.51 6.59 -14.56
CA ARG A 166 9.36 5.69 -14.40
C ARG A 166 9.80 4.41 -13.71
N ILE A 167 9.22 4.14 -12.54
CA ILE A 167 9.48 2.91 -11.76
C ILE A 167 8.36 1.91 -12.04
N HIS A 168 8.71 0.69 -12.45
CA HIS A 168 7.77 -0.38 -12.77
C HIS A 168 8.20 -1.73 -12.19
N GLY A 169 7.27 -2.69 -12.16
CA GLY A 169 7.55 -4.11 -11.88
C GLY A 169 8.24 -4.37 -10.54
N ASP A 170 9.26 -5.22 -10.56
CA ASP A 170 10.00 -5.62 -9.35
C ASP A 170 10.68 -4.46 -8.65
N CYS A 171 11.13 -3.45 -9.41
CA CYS A 171 11.74 -2.26 -8.83
C CYS A 171 10.72 -1.49 -7.97
N LEU A 172 9.48 -1.34 -8.45
CA LEU A 172 8.39 -0.74 -7.66
C LEU A 172 8.08 -1.56 -6.41
N LEU A 173 7.99 -2.90 -6.55
CA LEU A 173 7.72 -3.79 -5.42
C LEU A 173 8.82 -3.74 -4.36
N GLN A 174 10.08 -3.59 -4.78
CA GLN A 174 11.21 -3.42 -3.87
C GLN A 174 11.10 -2.10 -3.11
N ILE A 175 10.77 -0.99 -3.77
CA ILE A 175 10.54 0.30 -3.10
C ILE A 175 9.46 0.18 -2.03
N VAL A 176 8.29 -0.37 -2.39
CA VAL A 176 7.17 -0.55 -1.46
C VAL A 176 7.57 -1.44 -0.29
N ARG A 177 8.33 -2.52 -0.55
CA ARG A 177 8.85 -3.40 0.49
C ARG A 177 9.83 -2.68 1.43
N THR A 178 10.78 -1.91 0.90
CA THR A 178 11.73 -1.16 1.73
C THR A 178 11.00 -0.17 2.65
N CYS A 179 10.00 0.57 2.15
CA CYS A 179 9.21 1.46 2.99
C CYS A 179 8.41 0.71 4.06
N TYR A 180 7.87 -0.46 3.73
CA TYR A 180 7.20 -1.34 4.69
C TYR A 180 8.17 -1.88 5.75
N ASP A 181 9.39 -2.25 5.36
CA ASP A 181 10.41 -2.74 6.29
C ASP A 181 10.89 -1.62 7.23
N ILE A 182 11.04 -0.37 6.75
CA ILE A 182 11.32 0.80 7.61
C ILE A 182 10.17 1.03 8.60
N TYR A 183 8.91 0.95 8.16
CA TYR A 183 7.74 1.10 9.05
C TYR A 183 7.72 0.07 10.20
N LEU A 184 8.16 -1.16 9.92
CA LEU A 184 8.20 -2.23 10.91
C LEU A 184 9.47 -2.22 11.77
N GLY A 185 10.62 -1.92 11.19
CA GLY A 185 11.92 -2.07 11.82
C GLY A 185 12.48 -0.81 12.48
N SER A 186 12.01 0.38 12.09
CA SER A 186 12.53 1.63 12.63
C SER A 186 12.20 1.76 14.12
N LYS A 187 13.14 2.29 14.90
CA LYS A 187 12.94 2.60 16.32
C LYS A 187 12.36 4.00 16.53
N ASN A 188 12.32 4.80 15.47
CA ASN A 188 11.87 6.18 15.51
C ASN A 188 10.41 6.27 15.03
N VAL A 189 9.51 6.68 15.92
CA VAL A 189 8.07 6.78 15.62
C VAL A 189 7.81 7.76 14.48
N VAL A 190 8.58 8.85 14.35
CA VAL A 190 8.45 9.78 13.22
C VAL A 190 8.78 9.09 11.90
N ASN A 191 9.81 8.25 11.87
CA ASN A 191 10.19 7.49 10.67
C ASN A 191 9.14 6.43 10.33
N GLN A 192 8.60 5.73 11.33
CA GLN A 192 7.50 4.80 11.13
C GLN A 192 6.28 5.51 10.53
N THR A 193 5.84 6.62 11.12
CA THR A 193 4.70 7.43 10.64
C THR A 193 4.97 7.98 9.24
N THR A 194 6.19 8.43 8.96
CA THR A 194 6.62 8.91 7.64
C THR A 194 6.64 7.80 6.60
N ALA A 195 7.08 6.60 6.98
CA ALA A 195 7.07 5.41 6.13
C ALA A 195 5.63 4.99 5.78
N LYS A 196 4.72 4.96 6.77
CA LYS A 196 3.29 4.69 6.55
C LYS A 196 2.67 5.71 5.60
N ALA A 197 2.90 7.00 5.82
CA ALA A 197 2.41 8.06 4.93
C ALA A 197 2.99 7.95 3.51
N SER A 198 4.28 7.63 3.39
CA SER A 198 4.94 7.43 2.09
C SER A 198 4.36 6.23 1.34
N LEU A 199 4.07 5.12 2.02
CA LEU A 199 3.39 3.96 1.43
C LEU A 199 2.01 4.33 0.88
N ILE A 200 1.21 5.07 1.67
CA ILE A 200 -0.12 5.54 1.22
C ILE A 200 0.03 6.46 0.00
N GLN A 201 0.94 7.42 0.02
CA GLN A 201 1.17 8.32 -1.11
C GLN A 201 1.61 7.56 -2.37
N MET A 202 2.54 6.60 -2.25
CA MET A 202 2.98 5.76 -3.37
C MET A 202 1.81 4.97 -3.97
N LEU A 203 0.95 4.40 -3.13
CA LEU A 203 -0.25 3.70 -3.58
C LEU A 203 -1.21 4.63 -4.32
N VAL A 204 -1.47 5.82 -3.78
CA VAL A 204 -2.30 6.83 -4.44
C VAL A 204 -1.71 7.17 -5.82
N ILE A 205 -0.40 7.38 -5.93
CA ILE A 205 0.28 7.66 -7.21
C ILE A 205 0.05 6.51 -8.20
N VAL A 206 0.39 5.27 -7.81
CA VAL A 206 0.28 4.08 -8.68
C VAL A 206 -1.14 3.89 -9.20
N PHE A 207 -2.13 3.95 -8.30
CA PHE A 207 -3.53 3.73 -8.68
C PHE A 207 -4.12 4.88 -9.47
N ARG A 208 -3.78 6.13 -9.16
CA ARG A 208 -4.25 7.28 -9.94
C ARG A 208 -3.65 7.30 -11.35
N ARG A 209 -2.36 6.98 -11.49
CA ARG A 209 -1.72 6.82 -12.81
C ARG A 209 -2.35 5.70 -13.62
N MET A 210 -2.66 4.57 -12.98
CA MET A 210 -3.34 3.45 -13.62
C MET A 210 -4.76 3.80 -14.05
N GLU A 211 -5.54 4.48 -13.21
CA GLU A 211 -6.91 4.92 -13.54
C GLU A 211 -6.94 5.96 -14.67
N ALA A 212 -5.95 6.85 -14.72
CA ALA A 212 -5.80 7.85 -15.76
C ALA A 212 -5.11 7.33 -17.03
N ASP A 213 -4.60 6.09 -17.00
CA ASP A 213 -3.71 5.52 -18.01
C ASP A 213 -2.56 6.48 -18.42
N SER A 214 -1.99 7.17 -17.44
CA SER A 214 -1.01 8.23 -17.66
C SER A 214 -0.09 8.42 -16.47
N SER A 215 1.22 8.47 -16.71
CA SER A 215 2.22 8.78 -15.69
C SER A 215 2.24 10.26 -15.28
N THR A 216 1.66 11.16 -16.09
CA THR A 216 1.73 12.61 -15.89
C THR A 216 0.46 13.21 -15.29
N VAL A 217 -0.49 12.37 -14.85
CA VAL A 217 -1.68 12.83 -14.13
C VAL A 217 -1.24 13.56 -12.85
N PRO A 218 -1.79 14.75 -12.54
CA PRO A 218 -1.44 15.47 -11.33
C PRO A 218 -1.88 14.69 -10.09
N ILE A 219 -0.98 14.54 -9.13
CA ILE A 219 -1.23 13.85 -7.86
C ILE A 219 -1.08 14.84 -6.72
N HIS A 220 -2.12 14.96 -5.90
CA HIS A 220 -2.05 15.81 -4.71
C HIS A 220 -1.40 15.06 -3.54
N PRO A 221 -0.69 15.76 -2.64
CA PRO A 221 -0.28 15.20 -1.36
C PRO A 221 -1.51 14.71 -0.58
N ILE A 222 -1.38 13.54 0.05
CA ILE A 222 -2.37 13.06 1.02
C ILE A 222 -2.46 14.00 2.22
N VAL A 223 -3.63 14.02 2.87
CA VAL A 223 -3.84 14.69 4.16
C VAL A 223 -3.58 13.67 5.27
N VAL A 224 -2.41 13.74 5.89
CA VAL A 224 -1.94 12.76 6.89
C VAL A 224 -2.91 12.70 8.08
N ALA A 225 -3.45 13.83 8.51
CA ALA A 225 -4.39 13.91 9.63
C ALA A 225 -5.70 13.13 9.41
N GLU A 226 -6.13 12.93 8.16
CA GLU A 226 -7.35 12.16 7.85
C GLU A 226 -7.10 10.65 7.81
N LEU A 227 -5.84 10.24 7.71
CA LEU A 227 -5.41 8.86 7.54
C LEU A 227 -4.85 8.24 8.82
N MET A 228 -4.47 9.08 9.79
CA MET A 228 -4.09 8.67 11.12
C MET A 228 -5.36 8.59 11.98
N ASP A 229 -5.72 7.41 12.46
CA ASP A 229 -6.78 7.30 13.45
C ASP A 229 -6.35 8.05 14.72
N PRO A 230 -7.24 8.79 15.39
CA PRO A 230 -6.96 9.45 16.67
C PRO A 230 -6.89 8.40 17.78
N ILE A 231 -5.84 7.58 17.79
CA ILE A 231 -5.58 6.61 18.83
C ILE A 231 -4.67 7.29 19.86
N GLU A 232 -5.30 7.65 20.98
CA GLU A 232 -4.73 8.17 22.23
C GLU A 232 -4.24 9.63 22.18
N LYS A 233 -5.12 10.51 22.70
CA LYS A 233 -4.90 11.93 22.97
C LYS A 233 -3.54 12.18 23.65
N SER A 234 -2.55 12.59 22.87
CA SER A 234 -1.37 13.31 23.37
C SER A 234 -1.05 14.47 22.43
N ASP A 235 -0.71 15.63 23.00
CA ASP A 235 -0.37 16.85 22.23
C ASP A 235 0.87 16.67 21.32
N ALA A 236 1.61 15.57 21.48
CA ALA A 236 2.75 15.18 20.64
C ALA A 236 2.34 14.77 19.21
N ASP A 237 1.10 14.30 19.01
CA ASP A 237 0.63 13.74 17.74
C ASP A 237 0.42 14.82 16.64
N GLY A 238 0.05 16.04 17.05
CA GLY A 238 -0.12 17.16 16.13
C GLY A 238 1.19 17.62 15.49
N SER A 239 2.29 17.68 16.26
CA SER A 239 3.60 18.07 15.75
C SER A 239 4.16 17.03 14.77
N MET A 240 4.03 15.74 15.11
CA MET A 240 4.45 14.64 14.25
C MET A 240 3.66 14.64 12.94
N THR A 241 2.33 14.77 13.01
CA THR A 241 1.46 14.82 11.82
C THR A 241 1.84 15.99 10.90
N MET A 242 2.14 17.17 11.47
CA MET A 242 2.59 18.34 10.71
C MET A 242 3.96 18.12 10.06
N PHE A 243 4.91 17.48 10.76
CA PHE A 243 6.21 17.13 10.17
C PHE A 243 6.03 16.18 8.97
N VAL A 244 5.26 15.10 9.14
CA VAL A 244 5.02 14.11 8.10
C VAL A 244 4.28 14.74 6.91
N GLN A 245 3.29 15.59 7.17
CA GLN A 245 2.60 16.35 6.12
C GLN A 245 3.57 17.24 5.34
N GLY A 246 4.46 17.96 6.06
CA GLY A 246 5.49 18.80 5.46
C GLY A 246 6.46 18.00 4.60
N PHE A 247 6.86 16.82 5.07
CA PHE A 247 7.72 15.88 4.34
C PHE A 247 7.11 15.46 2.99
N ILE A 248 5.88 14.95 3.01
CA ILE A 248 5.18 14.51 1.78
C ILE A 248 4.96 15.69 0.82
N THR A 249 4.45 16.80 1.35
CA THR A 249 4.12 18.00 0.55
C THR A 249 5.36 18.57 -0.12
N LYS A 250 6.50 18.59 0.58
CA LYS A 250 7.76 19.08 0.02
C LYS A 250 8.22 18.22 -1.16
N ILE A 251 8.14 16.90 -1.05
CA ILE A 251 8.54 15.98 -2.13
C ILE A 251 7.64 16.14 -3.36
N MET A 252 6.31 16.21 -3.16
CA MET A 252 5.39 16.45 -4.27
C MET A 252 5.68 17.80 -4.95
N SER A 253 5.89 18.86 -4.17
CA SER A 253 6.17 20.20 -4.69
C SER A 253 7.53 20.31 -5.39
N ASP A 254 8.56 19.59 -4.93
CA ASP A 254 9.87 19.62 -5.58
C ASP A 254 9.81 19.04 -7.00
N ILE A 255 8.96 18.04 -7.21
CA ILE A 255 8.75 17.39 -8.51
C ILE A 255 7.80 18.21 -9.40
N ASP A 256 6.73 18.77 -8.83
CA ASP A 256 5.84 19.70 -9.56
C ASP A 256 6.54 21.00 -9.94
N GLY A 257 7.49 21.49 -9.13
CA GLY A 257 8.28 22.69 -9.41
C GLY A 257 9.17 22.57 -10.65
N VAL A 258 9.56 21.35 -11.04
CA VAL A 258 10.22 21.07 -12.32
C VAL A 258 9.26 21.27 -13.50
N LEU A 259 7.95 21.09 -13.28
CA LEU A 259 6.90 21.23 -14.30
C LEU A 259 6.40 22.68 -14.41
N ASN A 260 6.29 23.40 -13.30
CA ASN A 260 5.74 24.77 -13.24
C ASN A 260 6.54 25.66 -12.26
N PRO A 261 7.48 26.48 -12.73
CA PRO A 261 8.18 27.42 -11.88
C PRO A 261 7.30 28.65 -11.55
N THR A 262 6.39 28.57 -10.57
CA THR A 262 5.81 29.78 -9.91
C THR A 262 5.09 29.54 -8.56
N THR A 263 5.46 30.39 -7.59
CA THR A 263 4.93 30.81 -6.26
C THR A 263 3.92 29.96 -5.44
N PRO A 264 4.11 29.83 -4.10
CA PRO A 264 3.31 28.96 -3.22
C PRO A 264 2.03 29.64 -2.72
N THR A 265 0.91 28.90 -2.76
CA THR A 265 -0.41 29.38 -2.27
C THR A 265 -0.84 28.58 -1.04
N LYS A 266 -1.17 29.28 0.06
CA LYS A 266 -1.67 28.71 1.32
C LYS A 266 -3.15 28.30 1.18
N VAL A 267 -3.52 27.12 1.65
CA VAL A 267 -4.92 26.67 1.76
C VAL A 267 -5.33 26.62 3.23
N SER A 268 -6.41 27.32 3.59
CA SER A 268 -7.04 27.31 4.91
C SER A 268 -8.07 26.19 5.02
N LEU A 269 -7.98 25.43 6.11
CA LEU A 269 -9.01 24.49 6.59
C LEU A 269 -10.12 25.25 7.34
N ARG A 270 -11.38 24.88 7.09
CA ARG A 270 -12.55 25.24 7.92
C ARG A 270 -13.30 23.97 8.31
N GLY A 271 -13.40 23.73 9.62
CA GLY A 271 -14.21 22.67 10.21
C GLY A 271 -15.67 23.08 10.43
N HIS A 272 -16.51 22.10 10.71
CA HIS A 272 -17.84 22.27 11.26
C HIS A 272 -18.14 21.15 12.27
N ASP A 273 -18.78 21.53 13.38
CA ASP A 273 -18.85 20.86 14.67
C ASP A 273 -20.32 20.73 15.14
N GLY A 274 -20.59 19.79 16.07
CA GLY A 274 -21.77 19.66 16.95
C GLY A 274 -23.06 19.04 16.36
N ALA A 275 -23.71 17.97 16.87
CA ALA A 275 -24.12 17.51 18.22
C ALA A 275 -25.64 17.74 18.49
N PHE A 276 -26.42 16.71 18.87
CA PHE A 276 -27.26 16.65 20.10
C PHE A 276 -28.01 15.31 20.30
N GLU A 277 -28.46 15.12 21.54
CA GLU A 277 -28.79 13.92 22.33
C GLU A 277 -30.27 13.42 22.32
N THR A 278 -30.38 12.08 22.50
CA THR A 278 -31.22 11.21 23.36
C THR A 278 -32.61 11.63 23.92
N THR A 279 -33.58 10.68 23.91
CA THR A 279 -34.44 10.24 25.05
C THR A 279 -35.37 9.05 24.62
N THR A 280 -35.23 7.81 25.13
CA THR A 280 -36.02 7.09 26.20
C THR A 280 -37.51 6.84 25.84
N VAL A 281 -38.23 5.72 26.04
CA VAL A 281 -38.30 4.65 27.09
C VAL A 281 -39.26 3.50 26.60
N GLU A 282 -39.00 2.23 27.02
CA GLU A 282 -39.94 1.07 27.32
C GLU A 282 -41.01 0.58 26.30
N THR A 283 -41.50 -0.67 26.26
CA THR A 283 -41.23 -2.00 26.85
C THR A 283 -42.10 -3.06 26.11
N THR A 284 -41.77 -4.33 26.35
CA THR A 284 -42.60 -5.56 26.32
C THR A 284 -42.60 -6.46 25.07
N ASN A 285 -41.90 -7.58 25.27
CA ASN A 285 -42.06 -8.93 24.70
C ASN A 285 -43.00 -9.73 25.63
N PRO A 286 -43.26 -11.05 25.47
CA PRO A 286 -43.08 -12.01 24.35
C PRO A 286 -44.40 -12.85 24.19
N ALA A 287 -44.58 -13.97 23.46
CA ALA A 287 -43.78 -15.04 22.85
C ALA A 287 -44.61 -15.55 21.63
N ASP A 288 -44.12 -16.35 20.68
CA ASP A 288 -43.62 -17.71 20.86
C ASP A 288 -43.26 -18.34 19.49
N LEU A 289 -42.53 -19.44 19.57
CA LEU A 289 -42.37 -20.53 18.59
C LEU A 289 -41.25 -20.46 17.54
N LEU A 290 -40.21 -21.22 17.92
CA LEU A 290 -39.18 -21.89 17.12
C LEU A 290 -39.76 -22.62 15.89
N ASP A 291 -39.06 -22.57 14.75
CA ASP A 291 -38.40 -23.75 14.16
C ASP A 291 -37.52 -23.38 12.95
N SER A 292 -36.52 -24.22 12.69
CA SER A 292 -35.70 -24.35 11.47
C SER A 292 -34.41 -23.52 11.38
N THR A 293 -33.28 -24.12 11.78
CA THR A 293 -31.93 -23.71 11.34
C THR A 293 -30.99 -24.91 11.31
N ASP A 294 -31.25 -25.90 10.45
CA ASP A 294 -30.27 -26.98 10.18
C ASP A 294 -29.88 -27.10 8.71
N LYS A 295 -30.58 -26.43 7.78
CA LYS A 295 -30.29 -26.54 6.34
C LYS A 295 -29.22 -25.54 5.86
N ASP A 296 -29.24 -24.30 6.37
CA ASP A 296 -28.34 -23.23 5.93
C ASP A 296 -26.89 -23.39 6.42
N MET A 297 -26.69 -24.11 7.53
CA MET A 297 -25.36 -24.38 8.10
C MET A 297 -24.57 -25.43 7.30
N LEU A 298 -25.27 -26.28 6.54
CA LEU A 298 -24.66 -27.31 5.70
C LEU A 298 -24.18 -26.74 4.36
N ASP A 299 -24.89 -25.78 3.77
CA ASP A 299 -24.50 -25.14 2.50
C ASP A 299 -23.32 -24.16 2.66
N ALA A 300 -23.29 -23.42 3.77
CA ALA A 300 -22.13 -22.60 4.15
C ALA A 300 -20.87 -23.47 4.34
N LYS A 301 -21.01 -24.66 4.93
CA LYS A 301 -19.91 -25.61 5.15
C LYS A 301 -19.48 -26.30 3.86
N TYR A 302 -20.40 -26.57 2.93
CA TYR A 302 -20.08 -27.16 1.62
C TYR A 302 -19.30 -26.19 0.73
N TRP A 303 -19.59 -24.89 0.79
CA TRP A 303 -18.82 -23.85 0.09
C TRP A 303 -17.57 -23.38 0.84
N GLU A 304 -17.57 -23.37 2.17
CA GLU A 304 -16.36 -23.21 2.97
C GLU A 304 -15.40 -24.36 2.61
N ILE A 305 -15.88 -25.61 2.53
CA ILE A 305 -15.13 -26.75 2.00
C ILE A 305 -14.80 -26.55 0.53
N SER A 306 -15.69 -26.13 -0.37
CA SER A 306 -15.38 -26.03 -1.81
C SER A 306 -14.38 -24.91 -2.12
N MET A 307 -14.45 -23.78 -1.41
CA MET A 307 -13.50 -22.68 -1.49
C MET A 307 -12.19 -23.03 -0.77
N TYR A 308 -12.23 -23.69 0.39
CA TYR A 308 -11.04 -24.27 1.04
C TYR A 308 -10.41 -25.38 0.20
N LYS A 309 -11.20 -26.20 -0.50
CA LYS A 309 -10.77 -27.35 -1.32
C LYS A 309 -10.21 -26.86 -2.64
N THR A 310 -10.81 -25.86 -3.27
CA THR A 310 -10.21 -25.17 -4.42
C THR A 310 -8.93 -24.42 -4.01
N ALA A 311 -8.89 -23.83 -2.81
CA ALA A 311 -7.70 -23.12 -2.29
C ALA A 311 -6.60 -24.03 -1.71
N LEU A 312 -6.91 -25.25 -1.27
CA LEU A 312 -5.96 -26.22 -0.68
C LEU A 312 -5.61 -27.38 -1.61
N GLU A 313 -6.54 -27.93 -2.41
CA GLU A 313 -6.24 -28.99 -3.38
C GLU A 313 -5.43 -28.44 -4.57
N GLY A 314 -5.58 -27.15 -4.89
CA GLY A 314 -4.66 -26.46 -5.80
C GLY A 314 -3.30 -26.08 -5.19
N ARG A 315 -3.07 -26.27 -3.87
CA ARG A 315 -1.87 -25.74 -3.18
C ARG A 315 -1.20 -26.67 -2.16
N LYS A 316 -1.63 -27.93 -2.01
CA LYS A 316 -0.95 -28.85 -1.07
C LYS A 316 0.41 -29.35 -1.60
N GLY A 317 0.65 -29.26 -2.92
CA GLY A 317 1.92 -29.59 -3.56
C GLY A 317 2.78 -28.40 -4.01
N GLU A 318 2.24 -27.17 -3.99
CA GLU A 318 2.86 -26.01 -4.66
C GLU A 318 3.48 -24.97 -3.73
N LEU A 319 3.38 -25.15 -2.41
CA LEU A 319 3.97 -24.23 -1.43
C LEU A 319 5.51 -24.28 -1.35
N ALA A 320 6.18 -25.01 -2.23
CA ALA A 320 7.65 -25.07 -2.28
C ALA A 320 8.27 -24.80 -3.65
N ASP A 321 7.57 -25.01 -4.79
CA ASP A 321 8.28 -24.99 -6.09
C ASP A 321 7.43 -24.64 -7.34
N GLY A 322 6.12 -24.36 -7.22
CA GLY A 322 5.21 -24.23 -8.40
C GLY A 322 4.42 -22.93 -8.54
N GLU A 323 4.53 -21.97 -7.61
CA GLU A 323 3.73 -20.73 -7.64
C GLU A 323 4.17 -19.71 -8.71
N LEU A 324 5.38 -19.82 -9.25
CA LEU A 324 5.93 -18.84 -10.20
C LEU A 324 5.30 -18.95 -11.59
N GLU A 325 5.05 -20.16 -12.10
CA GLU A 325 4.64 -20.37 -13.50
C GLU A 325 3.22 -19.86 -13.82
N ARG A 326 2.27 -19.93 -12.87
CA ARG A 326 0.89 -19.41 -13.07
C ARG A 326 0.73 -17.91 -12.78
N ASP A 327 1.51 -17.36 -11.85
CA ASP A 327 1.51 -15.91 -11.56
C ASP A 327 2.16 -15.15 -12.74
N GLU A 328 3.17 -15.73 -13.41
CA GLU A 328 3.78 -15.17 -14.63
C GLU A 328 2.80 -15.11 -15.82
N ASP A 329 2.00 -16.15 -16.07
CA ASP A 329 1.02 -16.17 -17.17
C ASP A 329 -0.07 -15.08 -17.07
N LEU A 330 -0.49 -14.71 -15.85
CA LEU A 330 -1.45 -13.62 -15.62
C LEU A 330 -0.79 -12.24 -15.76
N GLU A 331 0.48 -12.12 -15.39
CA GLU A 331 1.28 -10.90 -15.52
C GLU A 331 1.66 -10.59 -16.97
N VAL A 332 2.08 -11.61 -17.73
CA VAL A 332 2.51 -11.51 -19.14
C VAL A 332 1.37 -11.00 -20.04
N GLN A 333 0.11 -11.17 -19.64
CA GLN A 333 -1.04 -10.71 -20.41
C GLN A 333 -1.52 -9.28 -20.07
N ILE A 334 -0.98 -8.61 -19.04
CA ILE A 334 -1.26 -7.19 -18.77
C ILE A 334 -0.25 -6.35 -19.56
N GLY A 335 -0.54 -6.11 -20.84
CA GLY A 335 0.35 -5.32 -21.71
C GLY A 335 0.55 -3.86 -21.28
N ASN A 336 -0.30 -3.33 -20.41
CA ASN A 336 -0.17 -1.99 -19.85
C ASN A 336 0.62 -2.01 -18.53
N LYS A 337 1.81 -1.38 -18.52
CA LYS A 337 2.72 -1.38 -17.35
C LYS A 337 2.09 -0.79 -16.09
N LEU A 338 1.32 0.30 -16.20
CA LEU A 338 0.65 0.93 -15.05
C LEU A 338 -0.40 0.01 -14.43
N ARG A 339 -1.13 -0.74 -15.25
CA ARG A 339 -2.07 -1.77 -14.77
C ARG A 339 -1.33 -2.95 -14.14
N ARG A 340 -0.20 -3.37 -14.73
CA ARG A 340 0.66 -4.43 -14.18
C ARG A 340 1.15 -4.05 -12.79
N ASP A 341 1.66 -2.84 -12.63
CA ASP A 341 2.15 -2.33 -11.35
C ASP A 341 1.07 -2.27 -10.28
N ALA A 342 -0.10 -1.71 -10.61
CA ALA A 342 -1.22 -1.67 -9.67
C ALA A 342 -1.67 -3.07 -9.25
N PHE A 343 -1.68 -4.03 -10.19
CA PHE A 343 -1.99 -5.43 -9.90
C PHE A 343 -0.95 -6.06 -8.97
N LEU A 344 0.34 -5.90 -9.28
CA LEU A 344 1.45 -6.43 -8.49
C LEU A 344 1.42 -5.90 -7.06
N VAL A 345 1.23 -4.58 -6.90
CA VAL A 345 1.15 -3.93 -5.59
C VAL A 345 -0.08 -4.40 -4.82
N PHE A 346 -1.26 -4.46 -5.45
CA PHE A 346 -2.47 -4.99 -4.82
C PHE A 346 -2.31 -6.43 -4.34
N ARG A 347 -1.74 -7.29 -5.18
CA ARG A 347 -1.45 -8.69 -4.85
C ARG A 347 -0.47 -8.79 -3.68
N ALA A 348 0.59 -8.00 -3.69
CA ALA A 348 1.58 -7.97 -2.60
C ALA A 348 0.94 -7.57 -1.27
N LEU A 349 0.10 -6.54 -1.24
CA LEU A 349 -0.63 -6.12 -0.04
C LEU A 349 -1.58 -7.22 0.47
N CYS A 350 -2.32 -7.88 -0.43
CA CYS A 350 -3.14 -9.03 -0.06
C CYS A 350 -2.30 -10.14 0.56
N LYS A 351 -1.17 -10.52 -0.05
CA LYS A 351 -0.25 -11.53 0.50
C LYS A 351 0.30 -11.12 1.88
N LEU A 352 0.66 -9.86 2.09
CA LEU A 352 1.14 -9.34 3.39
C LEU A 352 0.05 -9.38 4.48
N SER A 353 -1.19 -9.00 4.15
CA SER A 353 -2.32 -9.01 5.09
C SER A 353 -2.70 -10.42 5.60
N MET A 354 -2.20 -11.47 4.93
CA MET A 354 -2.46 -12.86 5.28
C MET A 354 -1.36 -13.52 6.12
N LYS A 355 -0.22 -12.84 6.34
CA LYS A 355 0.87 -13.39 7.15
C LYS A 355 0.39 -13.61 8.58
N THR A 356 0.44 -14.85 9.05
CA THR A 356 0.13 -15.23 10.43
C THR A 356 1.38 -15.07 11.29
N PRO A 357 1.29 -14.41 12.45
CA PRO A 357 2.36 -14.46 13.43
C PRO A 357 2.59 -15.91 13.89
N PRO A 358 3.81 -16.27 14.34
CA PRO A 358 4.07 -17.53 15.01
C PRO A 358 3.12 -17.75 16.20
N LYS A 359 2.82 -19.01 16.56
CA LYS A 359 1.86 -19.33 17.66
C LYS A 359 2.27 -18.75 19.03
N GLU A 360 3.54 -18.41 19.21
CA GLU A 360 4.09 -17.74 20.41
C GLU A 360 3.80 -16.23 20.46
N ALA A 361 3.29 -15.64 19.37
CA ALA A 361 3.10 -14.19 19.18
C ALA A 361 1.68 -13.68 19.48
N LEU A 362 0.77 -14.52 20.01
CA LEU A 362 -0.60 -14.10 20.35
C LEU A 362 -0.67 -12.99 21.40
N ALA A 363 0.44 -12.71 22.10
CA ALA A 363 0.54 -11.70 23.13
C ALA A 363 1.26 -10.40 22.69
N ASP A 364 1.82 -10.33 21.49
CA ASP A 364 2.57 -9.15 21.02
C ASP A 364 1.85 -8.45 19.84
N PRO A 365 1.14 -7.33 20.12
CA PRO A 365 0.51 -6.51 19.09
C PRO A 365 1.48 -5.99 18.01
N GLU A 366 2.77 -5.88 18.32
CA GLU A 366 3.78 -5.33 17.42
C GLU A 366 4.07 -6.26 16.24
N LEU A 367 3.94 -7.58 16.46
CA LEU A 367 4.06 -8.60 15.41
C LEU A 367 2.87 -8.59 14.43
N MET A 368 1.76 -7.95 14.80
CA MET A 368 0.57 -7.77 13.94
C MET A 368 0.59 -6.46 13.16
N LYS A 369 1.50 -5.54 13.47
CA LYS A 369 1.61 -4.21 12.87
C LYS A 369 1.69 -4.26 11.34
N GLY A 370 2.49 -5.19 10.81
CA GLY A 370 2.62 -5.42 9.38
C GLY A 370 1.34 -5.86 8.68
N LYS A 371 0.58 -6.76 9.33
CA LYS A 371 -0.73 -7.17 8.84
C LYS A 371 -1.73 -6.01 8.87
N ILE A 372 -1.76 -5.26 9.98
CA ILE A 372 -2.67 -4.14 10.17
C ILE A 372 -2.46 -3.09 9.09
N VAL A 373 -1.21 -2.65 8.87
CA VAL A 373 -0.92 -1.66 7.83
C VAL A 373 -1.30 -2.16 6.44
N ALA A 374 -1.05 -3.44 6.11
CA ALA A 374 -1.46 -4.00 4.82
C ALA A 374 -2.99 -3.94 4.63
N LEU A 375 -3.78 -4.22 5.67
CA LEU A 375 -5.24 -4.11 5.64
C LEU A 375 -5.71 -2.65 5.54
N GLU A 376 -5.06 -1.71 6.24
CA GLU A 376 -5.33 -0.27 6.12
C GLU A 376 -5.09 0.23 4.68
N LEU A 377 -3.96 -0.17 4.08
CA LEU A 377 -3.62 0.18 2.70
C LEU A 377 -4.63 -0.40 1.69
N LEU A 378 -5.06 -1.65 1.88
CA LEU A 378 -6.11 -2.26 1.07
C LEU A 378 -7.45 -1.53 1.22
N LYS A 379 -7.83 -1.14 2.45
CA LYS A 379 -9.03 -0.35 2.70
C LYS A 379 -8.98 0.97 1.92
N ILE A 380 -7.91 1.75 2.08
CA ILE A 380 -7.74 3.05 1.41
C ILE A 380 -7.83 2.90 -0.11
N LEU A 381 -7.17 1.88 -0.66
CA LEU A 381 -7.21 1.57 -2.09
C LEU A 381 -8.63 1.32 -2.59
N LEU A 382 -9.40 0.48 -1.90
CA LEU A 382 -10.77 0.13 -2.30
C LEU A 382 -11.74 1.31 -2.15
N GLU A 383 -11.57 2.12 -1.10
CA GLU A 383 -12.35 3.34 -0.89
C GLU A 383 -12.10 4.39 -1.99
N ASN A 384 -10.89 4.38 -2.59
CA ASN A 384 -10.48 5.29 -3.65
C ASN A 384 -10.46 4.67 -5.05
N ALA A 385 -10.90 3.42 -5.20
CA ALA A 385 -10.89 2.71 -6.47
C ALA A 385 -11.76 3.43 -7.52
N GLY A 386 -11.17 3.70 -8.68
CA GLY A 386 -11.84 4.35 -9.80
C GLY A 386 -12.64 3.37 -10.67
N ALA A 387 -13.01 3.79 -11.87
CA ALA A 387 -13.83 2.98 -12.75
C ALA A 387 -13.04 1.78 -13.31
N VAL A 388 -11.76 1.98 -13.65
CA VAL A 388 -10.92 0.95 -14.27
C VAL A 388 -10.72 -0.20 -13.29
N PHE A 389 -10.37 0.08 -12.04
CA PHE A 389 -10.18 -0.96 -11.03
C PHE A 389 -11.48 -1.71 -10.70
N ARG A 390 -12.62 -1.01 -10.67
CA ARG A 390 -13.92 -1.60 -10.31
C ARG A 390 -14.54 -2.49 -11.39
N THR A 391 -14.23 -2.23 -12.66
CA THR A 391 -14.91 -2.89 -13.79
C THR A 391 -14.03 -3.85 -14.56
N SER A 392 -12.71 -3.74 -14.44
CA SER A 392 -11.77 -4.65 -15.10
C SER A 392 -11.89 -6.07 -14.58
N GLU A 393 -12.12 -7.03 -15.48
CA GLU A 393 -12.18 -8.46 -15.15
C GLU A 393 -10.89 -8.96 -14.49
N ARG A 394 -9.73 -8.41 -14.87
CA ARG A 394 -8.43 -8.75 -14.27
C ARG A 394 -8.37 -8.34 -12.80
N PHE A 395 -8.82 -7.11 -12.48
CA PHE A 395 -8.84 -6.62 -11.09
C PHE A 395 -9.94 -7.29 -10.27
N LEU A 396 -11.11 -7.55 -10.86
CA LEU A 396 -12.15 -8.37 -10.22
C LEU A 396 -11.65 -9.79 -9.93
N GLY A 397 -10.95 -10.41 -10.87
CA GLY A 397 -10.26 -11.70 -10.67
C GLY A 397 -9.25 -11.63 -9.52
N ALA A 398 -8.44 -10.57 -9.46
CA ALA A 398 -7.50 -10.35 -8.36
C ALA A 398 -8.20 -10.21 -7.00
N ILE A 399 -9.34 -9.50 -6.94
CA ILE A 399 -10.14 -9.39 -5.72
C ILE A 399 -10.61 -10.77 -5.27
N LYS A 400 -11.19 -11.54 -6.19
CA LYS A 400 -11.69 -12.91 -5.92
C LYS A 400 -10.58 -13.84 -5.44
N GLN A 401 -9.42 -13.79 -6.09
CA GLN A 401 -8.32 -14.71 -5.80
C GLN A 401 -7.55 -14.33 -4.54
N TYR A 402 -7.21 -13.05 -4.36
CA TYR A 402 -6.28 -12.61 -3.32
C TYR A 402 -6.98 -11.90 -2.15
N LEU A 403 -7.89 -10.97 -2.42
CA LEU A 403 -8.53 -10.17 -1.37
C LEU A 403 -9.59 -10.98 -0.61
N CYS A 404 -10.40 -11.79 -1.30
CA CYS A 404 -11.36 -12.67 -0.63
C CYS A 404 -10.65 -13.69 0.27
N LEU A 405 -9.49 -14.23 -0.15
CA LEU A 405 -8.67 -15.09 0.70
C LEU A 405 -8.13 -14.34 1.92
N SER A 406 -7.75 -13.07 1.76
CA SER A 406 -7.37 -12.20 2.89
C SER A 406 -8.53 -11.98 3.86
N LEU A 407 -9.72 -11.65 3.37
CA LEU A 407 -10.92 -11.50 4.20
C LEU A 407 -11.26 -12.80 4.93
N LEU A 408 -11.15 -13.95 4.28
CA LEU A 408 -11.39 -15.24 4.92
C LEU A 408 -10.47 -15.44 6.13
N LYS A 409 -9.17 -15.17 5.96
CA LYS A 409 -8.17 -15.34 7.03
C LYS A 409 -8.29 -14.34 8.18
N ASN A 410 -8.90 -13.17 7.94
CA ASN A 410 -8.89 -12.06 8.90
C ASN A 410 -10.26 -11.76 9.53
N SER A 411 -11.37 -12.13 8.88
CA SER A 411 -12.74 -11.87 9.33
C SER A 411 -13.14 -12.57 10.64
N ALA A 412 -12.44 -13.62 11.04
CA ALA A 412 -12.63 -14.30 12.32
C ALA A 412 -11.58 -13.92 13.38
N SER A 413 -10.78 -12.87 13.14
CA SER A 413 -9.72 -12.44 14.04
C SER A 413 -10.26 -12.04 15.41
N THR A 414 -9.58 -12.50 16.46
CA THR A 414 -9.81 -12.08 17.86
C THR A 414 -9.24 -10.69 18.14
N LEU A 415 -8.30 -10.21 17.32
CA LEU A 415 -7.79 -8.84 17.40
C LEU A 415 -8.77 -7.89 16.71
N MET A 416 -9.39 -6.99 17.48
CA MET A 416 -10.52 -6.17 17.03
C MET A 416 -10.18 -5.21 15.89
N ILE A 417 -8.98 -4.63 15.87
CA ILE A 417 -8.56 -3.74 14.78
C ILE A 417 -8.54 -4.48 13.43
N VAL A 418 -8.10 -5.74 13.41
CA VAL A 418 -8.12 -6.58 12.20
C VAL A 418 -9.56 -6.92 11.78
N PHE A 419 -10.43 -7.21 12.74
CA PHE A 419 -11.85 -7.45 12.47
C PHE A 419 -12.53 -6.19 11.89
N GLN A 420 -12.28 -5.02 12.50
CA GLN A 420 -12.80 -3.72 12.04
C GLN A 420 -12.32 -3.37 10.62
N LEU A 421 -11.03 -3.58 10.33
CA LEU A 421 -10.49 -3.39 8.98
C LEU A 421 -11.10 -4.36 7.98
N SER A 422 -11.33 -5.63 8.37
CA SER A 422 -12.02 -6.61 7.54
C SER A 422 -13.45 -6.17 7.20
N CYS A 423 -14.20 -5.65 8.19
CA CYS A 423 -15.52 -5.07 7.95
C CYS A 423 -15.46 -3.83 7.04
N SER A 424 -14.44 -2.98 7.20
CA SER A 424 -14.25 -1.76 6.38
C SER A 424 -13.86 -2.07 4.92
N ILE A 425 -13.08 -3.12 4.71
CA ILE A 425 -12.81 -3.67 3.37
C ILE A 425 -14.10 -4.24 2.80
N PHE A 426 -14.84 -5.05 3.57
CA PHE A 426 -16.06 -5.69 3.09
C PHE A 426 -17.15 -4.67 2.72
N ILE A 427 -17.33 -3.59 3.49
CA ILE A 427 -18.29 -2.54 3.13
C ILE A 427 -17.91 -1.86 1.83
N SER A 428 -16.61 -1.68 1.55
CA SER A 428 -16.14 -1.15 0.27
C SER A 428 -16.48 -2.08 -0.88
N LEU A 429 -16.36 -3.40 -0.70
CA LEU A 429 -16.78 -4.39 -1.70
C LEU A 429 -18.28 -4.33 -1.98
N VAL A 430 -19.12 -4.30 -0.94
CA VAL A 430 -20.58 -4.20 -1.10
C VAL A 430 -20.97 -2.86 -1.74
N SER A 431 -20.36 -1.77 -1.31
CA SER A 431 -20.75 -0.44 -1.77
C SER A 431 -20.28 -0.11 -3.18
N ARG A 432 -19.18 -0.70 -3.65
CA ARG A 432 -18.53 -0.28 -4.91
C ARG A 432 -18.30 -1.38 -5.93
N PHE A 433 -18.28 -2.64 -5.52
CA PHE A 433 -17.93 -3.78 -6.36
C PHE A 433 -19.05 -4.82 -6.48
N ARG A 434 -20.23 -4.57 -5.89
CA ARG A 434 -21.36 -5.51 -5.83
C ARG A 434 -21.79 -6.10 -7.17
N ALA A 435 -21.69 -5.33 -8.26
CA ALA A 435 -22.03 -5.82 -9.60
C ALA A 435 -21.11 -6.99 -10.05
N GLY A 436 -19.83 -6.97 -9.69
CA GLY A 436 -18.85 -7.99 -10.08
C GLY A 436 -18.61 -9.10 -9.04
N LEU A 437 -19.15 -8.94 -7.83
CA LEU A 437 -18.87 -9.78 -6.65
C LEU A 437 -20.12 -10.34 -5.96
N LYS A 438 -21.22 -10.56 -6.70
CA LYS A 438 -22.48 -11.08 -6.13
C LYS A 438 -22.26 -12.38 -5.34
N ALA A 439 -21.59 -13.37 -5.94
CA ALA A 439 -21.37 -14.66 -5.28
C ALA A 439 -20.53 -14.52 -4.01
N GLU A 440 -19.44 -13.75 -4.08
CA GLU A 440 -18.54 -13.53 -2.97
C GLU A 440 -19.22 -12.78 -1.83
N ILE A 441 -19.97 -11.70 -2.12
CA ILE A 441 -20.74 -10.97 -1.10
C ILE A 441 -21.77 -11.89 -0.44
N GLY A 442 -22.45 -12.74 -1.21
CA GLY A 442 -23.39 -13.73 -0.67
C GLY A 442 -22.78 -14.67 0.36
N VAL A 443 -21.48 -14.97 0.25
CA VAL A 443 -20.73 -15.82 1.21
C VAL A 443 -20.18 -15.01 2.38
N PHE A 444 -19.57 -13.86 2.10
CA PHE A 444 -18.92 -13.04 3.14
C PHE A 444 -19.93 -12.34 4.05
N PHE A 445 -21.13 -12.01 3.57
CA PHE A 445 -22.12 -11.30 4.40
C PHE A 445 -22.59 -12.17 5.57
N PRO A 446 -23.01 -13.44 5.38
CA PRO A 446 -23.32 -14.31 6.51
C PRO A 446 -22.12 -14.53 7.43
N MET A 447 -20.93 -14.75 6.87
CA MET A 447 -19.73 -15.06 7.65
C MET A 447 -19.24 -13.90 8.52
N ILE A 448 -19.30 -12.67 8.02
CA ILE A 448 -18.80 -11.47 8.70
C ILE A 448 -19.88 -10.82 9.56
N VAL A 449 -21.05 -10.59 8.97
CA VAL A 449 -22.13 -9.76 9.55
C VAL A 449 -23.11 -10.63 10.32
N LEU A 450 -23.74 -11.61 9.65
CA LEU A 450 -24.81 -12.39 10.28
C LEU A 450 -24.28 -13.24 11.43
N ARG A 451 -23.09 -13.84 11.31
CA ARG A 451 -22.42 -14.59 12.40
C ARG A 451 -22.37 -13.79 13.71
N VAL A 452 -22.14 -12.48 13.64
CA VAL A 452 -22.06 -11.61 14.81
C VAL A 452 -23.44 -11.18 15.30
N LEU A 453 -24.36 -10.85 14.39
CA LEU A 453 -25.74 -10.48 14.75
C LEU A 453 -26.51 -11.65 15.38
N GLU A 454 -26.41 -12.83 14.77
CA GLU A 454 -27.12 -14.05 15.16
C GLU A 454 -26.53 -14.72 16.40
N ASN A 455 -25.29 -14.38 16.77
CA ASN A 455 -24.71 -14.80 18.05
C ASN A 455 -25.30 -13.99 19.21
N VAL A 456 -26.46 -14.46 19.69
CA VAL A 456 -27.16 -13.92 20.87
C VAL A 456 -26.73 -14.63 22.16
N ALA A 457 -26.24 -15.87 22.07
CA ALA A 457 -25.88 -16.68 23.24
C ALA A 457 -24.60 -16.20 23.95
N GLN A 458 -23.60 -15.74 23.20
CA GLN A 458 -22.32 -15.25 23.71
C GLN A 458 -21.92 -13.96 22.96
N PRO A 459 -22.65 -12.85 23.17
CA PRO A 459 -22.46 -11.64 22.38
C PRO A 459 -21.13 -10.96 22.74
N ASN A 460 -20.27 -10.73 21.75
CA ASN A 460 -19.11 -9.85 21.91
C ASN A 460 -19.53 -8.41 21.60
N PHE A 461 -19.50 -7.55 22.63
CA PHE A 461 -19.94 -6.16 22.51
C PHE A 461 -19.17 -5.38 21.44
N GLN A 462 -17.83 -5.50 21.39
CA GLN A 462 -17.01 -4.77 20.43
C GLN A 462 -17.29 -5.20 19.00
N GLN A 463 -17.39 -6.51 18.75
CA GLN A 463 -17.75 -7.02 17.42
C GLN A 463 -19.16 -6.58 17.01
N LYS A 464 -20.15 -6.64 17.92
CA LYS A 464 -21.51 -6.16 17.64
C LYS A 464 -21.51 -4.68 17.28
N MET A 465 -20.80 -3.84 18.04
CA MET A 465 -20.74 -2.41 17.75
C MET A 465 -20.10 -2.12 16.39
N ILE A 466 -19.04 -2.83 16.03
CA ILE A 466 -18.40 -2.74 14.70
C ILE A 466 -19.40 -3.12 13.59
N VAL A 467 -20.13 -4.23 13.77
CA VAL A 467 -21.11 -4.70 12.78
C VAL A 467 -22.32 -3.77 12.68
N LEU A 468 -22.79 -3.20 13.78
CA LEU A 468 -23.87 -2.22 13.76
C LEU A 468 -23.47 -0.94 13.01
N ARG A 469 -22.26 -0.42 13.22
CA ARG A 469 -21.72 0.71 12.45
C ARG A 469 -21.53 0.38 10.96
N PHE A 470 -21.16 -0.86 10.65
CA PHE A 470 -21.11 -1.35 9.28
C PHE A 470 -22.50 -1.26 8.62
N LEU A 471 -23.54 -1.73 9.32
CA LEU A 471 -24.91 -1.75 8.82
C LEU A 471 -25.48 -0.34 8.69
N GLU A 472 -25.22 0.53 9.67
CA GLU A 472 -25.57 1.94 9.62
C GLU A 472 -25.04 2.60 8.32
N LYS A 473 -23.75 2.41 8.02
CA LYS A 473 -23.13 2.92 6.79
C LYS A 473 -23.75 2.30 5.53
N LEU A 474 -24.08 1.02 5.57
CA LEU A 474 -24.70 0.31 4.45
C LEU A 474 -26.10 0.85 4.15
N CYS A 475 -26.86 1.22 5.19
CA CYS A 475 -28.20 1.81 5.07
C CYS A 475 -28.20 3.24 4.52
N VAL A 476 -27.06 3.93 4.46
CA VAL A 476 -26.97 5.28 3.86
C VAL A 476 -27.34 5.25 2.38
N ASP A 477 -26.99 4.19 1.66
CA ASP A 477 -27.40 3.97 0.27
C ASP A 477 -28.50 2.90 0.21
N SER A 478 -29.75 3.37 0.15
CA SER A 478 -30.92 2.49 0.05
C SER A 478 -30.88 1.51 -1.13
N GLN A 479 -30.16 1.85 -2.22
CA GLN A 479 -30.02 0.96 -3.36
C GLN A 479 -29.25 -0.32 -2.98
N ILE A 480 -28.30 -0.24 -2.04
CA ILE A 480 -27.57 -1.42 -1.56
C ILE A 480 -28.55 -2.40 -0.89
N LEU A 481 -29.47 -1.91 -0.07
CA LEU A 481 -30.46 -2.75 0.61
C LEU A 481 -31.39 -3.44 -0.39
N VAL A 482 -31.85 -2.70 -1.40
CA VAL A 482 -32.66 -3.24 -2.50
C VAL A 482 -31.87 -4.31 -3.26
N ASP A 483 -30.61 -4.04 -3.60
CA ASP A 483 -29.75 -4.99 -4.30
C ASP A 483 -29.52 -6.26 -3.47
N ILE A 484 -29.36 -6.16 -2.14
CA ILE A 484 -29.24 -7.34 -1.28
C ILE A 484 -30.53 -8.18 -1.33
N PHE A 485 -31.69 -7.54 -1.16
CA PHE A 485 -32.97 -8.24 -1.21
C PHE A 485 -33.22 -8.92 -2.56
N ILE A 486 -33.01 -8.22 -3.67
CA ILE A 486 -33.24 -8.76 -5.02
C ILE A 486 -32.22 -9.87 -5.35
N ASN A 487 -30.95 -9.69 -4.99
CA ASN A 487 -29.91 -10.63 -5.40
C ASN A 487 -29.87 -11.91 -4.57
N TYR A 488 -30.34 -11.89 -3.31
CA TYR A 488 -30.19 -13.03 -2.40
C TYR A 488 -31.52 -13.57 -1.90
N ASP A 489 -32.45 -12.72 -1.46
CA ASP A 489 -33.74 -13.19 -0.90
C ASP A 489 -34.75 -13.54 -1.99
N CYS A 490 -34.67 -12.90 -3.16
CA CYS A 490 -35.51 -13.22 -4.32
C CYS A 490 -34.94 -14.34 -5.22
N ASP A 491 -33.72 -14.81 -4.95
CA ASP A 491 -33.07 -15.89 -5.70
C ASP A 491 -33.23 -17.21 -4.94
N VAL A 492 -33.98 -18.14 -5.53
CA VAL A 492 -34.37 -19.42 -4.92
C VAL A 492 -33.18 -20.30 -4.52
N ASN A 493 -31.99 -20.07 -5.09
CA ASN A 493 -30.78 -20.83 -4.82
C ASN A 493 -29.83 -20.10 -3.85
N SER A 494 -30.20 -18.92 -3.37
CA SER A 494 -29.39 -18.10 -2.47
C SER A 494 -29.98 -18.08 -1.05
N SER A 495 -29.16 -17.72 -0.06
CA SER A 495 -29.61 -17.52 1.33
C SER A 495 -30.36 -16.20 1.48
N ASN A 496 -31.40 -16.15 2.32
CA ASN A 496 -32.15 -14.92 2.62
C ASN A 496 -31.35 -13.96 3.51
N ILE A 497 -30.38 -13.23 2.92
CA ILE A 497 -29.46 -12.35 3.66
C ILE A 497 -30.19 -11.15 4.25
N PHE A 498 -31.09 -10.52 3.50
CA PHE A 498 -31.80 -9.32 3.95
C PHE A 498 -32.73 -9.65 5.12
N GLU A 499 -33.55 -10.69 4.99
CA GLU A 499 -34.44 -11.20 6.03
C GLU A 499 -33.64 -11.54 7.32
N ARG A 500 -32.56 -12.31 7.18
CA ARG A 500 -31.72 -12.71 8.32
C ARG A 500 -31.03 -11.51 8.99
N MET A 501 -30.61 -10.52 8.21
CA MET A 501 -30.05 -9.28 8.75
C MET A 501 -31.08 -8.54 9.61
N VAL A 502 -32.30 -8.35 9.11
CA VAL A 502 -33.39 -7.69 9.84
C VAL A 502 -33.73 -8.47 11.13
N ASN A 503 -33.82 -9.79 11.04
CA ASN A 503 -34.07 -10.66 12.19
C ASN A 503 -32.92 -10.62 13.22
N GLY A 504 -31.67 -10.58 12.77
CA GLY A 504 -30.49 -10.45 13.63
C GLY A 504 -30.42 -9.11 14.37
N LEU A 505 -30.82 -8.02 13.69
CA LEU A 505 -30.97 -6.70 14.31
C LEU A 505 -32.09 -6.70 15.36
N LEU A 506 -33.25 -7.28 15.04
CA LEU A 506 -34.37 -7.42 15.98
C LEU A 506 -33.95 -8.16 17.25
N LYS A 507 -33.30 -9.33 17.11
CA LYS A 507 -32.78 -10.11 18.25
C LYS A 507 -31.73 -9.34 19.06
N THR A 508 -30.88 -8.57 18.38
CA THR A 508 -29.87 -7.73 19.05
C THR A 508 -30.52 -6.62 19.86
N ALA A 509 -31.57 -5.98 19.34
CA ALA A 509 -32.32 -4.94 20.05
C ALA A 509 -33.11 -5.50 21.25
N GLN A 510 -33.65 -6.71 21.14
CA GLN A 510 -34.42 -7.37 22.21
C GLN A 510 -33.56 -7.90 23.37
N GLY A 511 -32.26 -8.14 23.14
CA GLY A 511 -31.35 -8.71 24.15
C GLY A 511 -31.59 -10.20 24.42
N VAL A 512 -30.90 -10.75 25.42
CA VAL A 512 -31.06 -12.15 25.82
C VAL A 512 -32.40 -12.32 26.54
N PRO A 513 -33.28 -13.25 26.13
CA PRO A 513 -34.52 -13.51 26.85
C PRO A 513 -34.23 -13.89 28.32
N PRO A 514 -35.00 -13.40 29.30
CA PRO A 514 -34.78 -13.75 30.70
C PRO A 514 -34.94 -15.25 30.89
N VAL A 515 -33.89 -15.90 31.43
CA VAL A 515 -33.94 -17.31 31.82
C VAL A 515 -34.88 -17.42 33.03
N LEU A 516 -36.06 -18.02 32.85
CA LEU A 516 -36.95 -18.33 33.97
C LEU A 516 -36.22 -19.26 34.96
N PRO A 517 -36.26 -18.99 36.29
CA PRO A 517 -35.61 -19.85 37.27
C PRO A 517 -36.14 -21.28 37.22
N PRO A 518 -35.32 -22.31 37.51
CA PRO A 518 -35.71 -23.73 37.46
C PRO A 518 -36.89 -24.11 38.38
N HIS A 519 -37.29 -23.25 39.31
CA HIS A 519 -38.26 -23.56 40.36
C HIS A 519 -39.72 -23.68 39.90
N TYR A 520 -40.06 -23.39 38.64
CA TYR A 520 -41.44 -23.52 38.16
C TYR A 520 -41.77 -24.82 37.40
N TYR A 521 -40.79 -25.70 37.15
CA TYR A 521 -41.06 -26.99 36.49
C TYR A 521 -41.72 -28.05 37.38
N HIS A 522 -41.84 -27.81 38.69
CA HIS A 522 -42.43 -28.78 39.63
C HIS A 522 -43.93 -28.61 39.91
N LEU A 523 -44.59 -27.55 39.42
CA LEU A 523 -46.01 -27.30 39.72
C LEU A 523 -46.99 -27.73 38.61
N ARG A 524 -46.52 -28.34 37.51
CA ARG A 524 -47.36 -28.88 36.43
C ARG A 524 -47.29 -30.40 36.24
N ARG A 525 -46.96 -31.14 37.30
CA ARG A 525 -47.11 -32.61 37.31
C ARG A 525 -47.66 -33.08 38.65
N GLN A 526 -48.95 -32.90 38.87
CA GLN A 526 -49.76 -33.86 39.62
C GLN A 526 -51.11 -34.03 38.88
N PRO A 527 -51.62 -35.26 38.78
CA PRO A 527 -52.54 -35.73 37.75
C PRO A 527 -53.95 -35.13 37.81
#